data_AF-E8KGX9-F1
#
_entry.id   AF-E8KGX9-F1
#
_cell.length_a   1.000
_cell.length_b   1.000
_cell.length_c   1.000
_cell.angle_alpha   90.00
_cell.angle_beta   90.00
_cell.angle_gamma   90.00
#
_symmetry.space_group_name_H-M   'P 1'
#
loop_
_entity.id
_entity.type
_entity.pdbx_description
1 polymer ?
#
loop_
_entity_poly.entity_id
_entity_poly.type
_entity_poly.pdbx_seq_one_letter_code
_entity_poly.pdbx_strand_id
1 'polypeptide(L)'
;MLHFPRDQLQAEFSGGDICIQACADDPQVTFHAVRNLVRAVRGEVKMKWSQMGFNSFLNNETPRNLFAFKDGTANAESLKDQDNVVWVQNGWLQGGSYLVVRRIKMFLET
;
A
#
# COMPACT_ATOMS: atom_id res chain seq x y z
N MET A 1 -11.54 6.07 -10.35
CA MET A 1 -10.82 5.06 -11.17
C MET A 1 -11.80 4.48 -12.16
N LEU A 2 -11.36 4.18 -13.39
CA LEU A 2 -12.22 3.50 -14.37
C LEU A 2 -12.67 2.14 -13.82
N HIS A 3 -13.88 1.72 -14.15
CA HIS A 3 -14.38 0.40 -13.79
C HIS A 3 -13.65 -0.67 -14.59
N PHE A 4 -13.14 -1.71 -13.92
CA PHE A 4 -12.54 -2.87 -14.56
C PHE A 4 -13.46 -4.10 -14.49
N PRO A 5 -13.37 -5.01 -15.46
CA PRO A 5 -14.03 -6.31 -15.36
C PRO A 5 -13.65 -7.03 -14.05
N ARG A 6 -14.64 -7.65 -13.38
CA ARG A 6 -14.51 -8.35 -12.08
C ARG A 6 -14.28 -7.46 -10.87
N ASP A 7 -14.42 -6.14 -11.00
CA ASP A 7 -14.44 -5.26 -9.84
C ASP A 7 -15.60 -5.59 -8.91
N GLN A 8 -15.25 -6.04 -7.70
CA GLN A 8 -16.17 -6.24 -6.58
C GLN A 8 -15.78 -5.25 -5.46
N LEU A 9 -15.75 -3.97 -5.81
CA LEU A 9 -15.31 -2.91 -4.91
C LEU A 9 -16.37 -2.66 -3.83
N GLN A 10 -15.94 -2.72 -2.58
CA GLN A 10 -16.75 -2.36 -1.42
C GLN A 10 -16.51 -0.88 -1.08
N ALA A 11 -17.58 -0.09 -1.03
CA ALA A 11 -17.51 1.37 -0.89
C ALA A 11 -16.85 1.80 0.43
N GLU A 12 -17.08 1.02 1.49
CA GLU A 12 -16.48 1.22 2.82
C GLU A 12 -14.95 1.05 2.82
N PHE A 13 -14.39 0.29 1.88
CA PHE A 13 -12.94 0.06 1.74
C PHE A 13 -12.33 0.77 0.52
N SER A 14 -13.02 1.78 -0.01
CA SER A 14 -12.61 2.49 -1.23
C SER A 14 -12.48 4.00 -1.00
N GLY A 15 -11.46 4.61 -1.61
CA GLY A 15 -11.20 6.05 -1.55
C GLY A 15 -10.84 6.55 -0.15
N GLY A 16 -11.05 7.85 0.07
CA GLY A 16 -10.58 8.59 1.25
C GLY A 16 -9.76 9.80 0.80
N ASP A 17 -9.79 10.88 1.58
CA ASP A 17 -9.14 12.14 1.21
C ASP A 17 -7.63 12.10 1.42
N ILE A 18 -7.19 11.37 2.45
CA ILE A 18 -5.78 11.21 2.83
C ILE A 18 -5.51 9.74 3.13
N CYS A 19 -4.35 9.24 2.68
CA CYS A 19 -3.84 7.91 2.98
C CYS A 19 -2.54 8.03 3.80
N ILE A 20 -2.40 7.19 4.83
CA ILE A 20 -1.16 7.03 5.58
C ILE A 20 -0.73 5.57 5.42
N GLN A 21 0.45 5.35 4.84
CA GLN A 21 1.11 4.05 4.80
C GLN A 21 2.23 4.05 5.83
N ALA A 22 2.13 3.17 6.82
CA ALA A 22 3.18 2.93 7.79
C ALA A 22 3.71 1.51 7.59
N CYS A 23 5.03 1.36 7.50
CA CYS A 23 5.71 0.09 7.31
C CYS A 23 6.86 -0.01 8.31
N ALA A 24 6.90 -1.11 9.05
CA ALA A 24 7.99 -1.47 9.94
C ALA A 24 8.05 -3.00 10.06
N ASP A 25 9.20 -3.52 10.49
CA ASP A 25 9.37 -4.96 10.74
C ASP A 25 8.56 -5.44 11.95
N ASP A 26 8.22 -4.53 12.87
CA ASP A 26 7.33 -4.77 13.99
C ASP A 26 5.92 -4.18 13.73
N PRO A 27 4.87 -5.01 13.68
CA PRO A 27 3.49 -4.54 13.54
C PRO A 27 3.04 -3.56 14.64
N GLN A 28 3.57 -3.68 15.86
CA GLN A 28 3.25 -2.77 16.96
C GLN A 28 3.82 -1.37 16.73
N VAL A 29 5.02 -1.27 16.14
CA VAL A 29 5.62 0.02 15.74
C VAL A 29 4.75 0.69 14.67
N THR A 30 4.34 -0.08 13.67
CA THR A 30 3.42 0.39 12.61
C THR A 30 2.10 0.91 13.21
N PHE A 31 1.48 0.14 14.09
CA PHE A 31 0.24 0.53 14.76
C PHE A 31 0.42 1.78 15.62
N HIS A 32 1.51 1.83 16.40
CA HIS A 32 1.84 2.97 17.24
C HIS A 32 2.02 4.25 16.41
N ALA A 33 2.72 4.19 15.28
CA ALA A 33 2.92 5.34 14.39
C ALA A 33 1.58 5.91 13.89
N VAL A 34 0.73 5.06 13.30
CA VAL A 34 -0.59 5.47 12.79
C VAL A 34 -1.45 6.05 13.90
N ARG A 35 -1.46 5.42 15.08
CA ARG A 35 -2.24 5.89 16.24
C ARG A 35 -1.79 7.29 16.69
N ASN A 36 -0.49 7.56 16.72
CA ASN A 36 0.01 8.88 17.13
C ASN A 36 -0.35 9.97 16.11
N LEU A 37 -0.24 9.68 14.80
CA LEU A 37 -0.63 10.62 13.75
C LEU A 37 -2.12 10.94 13.82
N VAL A 38 -2.99 9.93 13.88
CA VAL A 38 -4.44 10.12 13.98
C VAL A 38 -4.84 10.85 15.27
N ARG A 39 -4.10 10.64 16.38
CA ARG A 39 -4.33 11.37 17.62
C ARG A 39 -4.05 12.87 17.49
N ALA A 40 -3.03 13.26 16.73
CA ALA A 40 -2.64 14.67 16.58
C ALA A 40 -3.69 15.51 15.82
N VAL A 41 -4.41 14.89 14.88
CA VAL A 41 -5.44 15.55 14.04
C VAL A 41 -6.86 15.21 14.47
N ARG A 42 -7.02 14.79 15.73
CA ARG A 42 -8.30 14.33 16.27
C ARG A 42 -9.30 15.48 16.30
N GLY A 43 -10.46 15.29 15.65
CA GLY A 43 -11.53 16.28 15.57
C GLY A 43 -11.67 16.90 14.18
N GLU A 44 -10.61 16.88 13.37
CA GLU A 44 -10.62 17.39 11.99
C GLU A 44 -10.79 16.25 10.98
N VAL A 45 -10.21 15.08 11.26
CA VAL A 45 -10.30 13.91 10.38
C VAL A 45 -10.97 12.72 11.08
N LYS A 46 -11.56 11.85 10.27
CA LYS A 46 -12.11 10.55 10.70
C LYS A 46 -11.46 9.43 9.91
N MET A 47 -11.14 8.33 10.59
CA MET A 47 -10.65 7.13 9.92
C MET A 47 -11.77 6.51 9.09
N LYS A 48 -11.60 6.46 7.76
CA LYS A 48 -12.59 5.85 6.85
C LYS A 48 -12.48 4.32 6.88
N TRP A 49 -11.27 3.80 6.69
CA TRP A 49 -10.94 2.38 6.77
C TRP A 49 -9.46 2.21 7.08
N SER A 50 -9.07 1.02 7.53
CA SER A 50 -7.68 0.64 7.73
C SER A 50 -7.47 -0.81 7.31
N GLN A 51 -6.24 -1.13 6.88
CA GLN A 51 -5.85 -2.47 6.47
C GLN A 51 -4.48 -2.78 7.06
N MET A 52 -4.41 -3.86 7.84
CA MET A 52 -3.12 -4.40 8.28
C MET A 52 -2.62 -5.41 7.24
N GLY A 53 -1.32 -5.35 6.96
CA GLY A 53 -0.63 -6.28 6.07
C GLY A 53 0.54 -6.94 6.79
N PHE A 54 0.96 -8.09 6.28
CA PHE A 54 2.15 -8.80 6.72
C PHE A 54 2.86 -9.36 5.49
N ASN A 55 4.18 -9.52 5.57
CA ASN A 55 4.99 -10.10 4.52
C ASN A 55 5.91 -11.17 5.14
N SER A 56 6.16 -12.23 4.39
CA SER A 56 7.16 -13.23 4.76
C SER A 56 8.52 -12.81 4.20
N PHE A 57 9.29 -12.03 4.97
CA PHE A 57 10.69 -11.75 4.63
C PHE A 57 11.60 -12.82 5.26
N LEU A 58 12.35 -13.52 4.42
CA LEU A 58 13.41 -14.43 4.83
C LEU A 58 14.68 -14.03 4.07
N ASN A 59 15.74 -13.66 4.81
CA ASN A 59 17.12 -13.54 4.32
C ASN A 59 17.30 -12.75 3.01
N ASN A 60 16.67 -11.58 2.87
CA ASN A 60 16.75 -10.71 1.67
C ASN A 60 16.29 -11.37 0.36
N GLU A 61 15.57 -12.50 0.42
CA GLU A 61 14.97 -13.10 -0.76
C GLU A 61 13.66 -12.38 -1.15
N THR A 62 13.26 -12.52 -2.42
CA THR A 62 11.94 -12.06 -2.87
C THR A 62 10.85 -12.68 -1.99
N PRO A 63 9.99 -11.86 -1.36
CA PRO A 63 8.93 -12.36 -0.49
C PRO A 63 7.92 -13.18 -1.29
N ARG A 64 7.15 -14.01 -0.57
CA ARG A 64 6.07 -14.81 -1.16
C ARG A 64 4.71 -14.24 -0.80
N ASN A 65 3.77 -14.29 -1.73
CA ASN A 65 2.37 -13.97 -1.48
C ASN A 65 1.61 -15.19 -0.90
N LEU A 66 0.31 -15.05 -0.61
CA LEU A 66 -0.48 -16.12 0.00
C LEU A 66 -0.69 -17.35 -0.90
N PHE A 67 -0.45 -17.24 -2.21
CA PHE A 67 -0.37 -18.39 -3.13
C PHE A 67 1.05 -19.02 -3.18
N ALA A 68 1.94 -18.60 -2.29
CA ALA A 68 3.33 -19.03 -2.19
C ALA A 68 4.23 -18.73 -3.40
N PHE A 69 3.80 -17.88 -4.34
CA PHE A 69 4.67 -17.41 -5.44
C PHE A 69 5.60 -16.30 -4.97
N LYS A 70 6.82 -16.25 -5.52
CA LYS A 70 7.72 -15.09 -5.36
C LYS A 70 7.05 -13.88 -6.00
N ASP A 71 6.94 -12.79 -5.25
CA ASP A 71 6.24 -11.57 -5.67
C ASP A 71 7.18 -10.37 -5.61
N GLY A 72 7.36 -9.69 -6.75
CA GLY A 72 8.25 -8.52 -6.88
C GLY A 72 9.62 -8.75 -7.53
N THR A 73 9.90 -9.93 -8.11
CA THR A 73 11.20 -10.20 -8.78
C THR A 73 11.49 -9.22 -9.92
N ALA A 74 10.50 -8.89 -10.76
CA ALA A 74 10.68 -7.96 -11.88
C ALA A 74 10.81 -6.48 -11.45
N ASN A 75 10.42 -6.15 -10.21
CA ASN A 75 10.50 -4.78 -9.72
C ASN A 75 11.96 -4.33 -9.54
N ALA A 76 12.88 -5.25 -9.24
CA ALA A 76 14.29 -4.93 -9.01
C ALA A 76 14.97 -4.26 -10.23
N GLU A 77 14.56 -4.62 -11.45
CA GLU A 77 15.07 -3.99 -12.68
C GLU A 77 14.43 -2.62 -12.92
N SER A 78 13.12 -2.51 -12.71
CA SER A 78 12.39 -1.25 -12.85
C SER A 78 12.88 -0.20 -11.84
N LEU A 79 13.27 -0.64 -10.65
CA LEU A 79 13.86 0.21 -9.60
C LEU A 79 15.28 0.68 -9.91
N LYS A 80 15.89 0.32 -11.05
CA LYS A 80 17.14 0.96 -11.50
C LYS A 80 16.90 2.28 -12.23
N ASP A 81 15.67 2.50 -12.73
CA ASP A 81 15.28 3.68 -13.51
C ASP A 81 14.10 4.41 -12.85
N GLN A 82 14.16 4.55 -11.52
CA GLN A 82 13.06 5.08 -10.69
C GLN A 82 12.65 6.49 -11.09
N ASP A 83 13.61 7.31 -11.52
CA ASP A 83 13.37 8.69 -11.93
C ASP A 83 12.42 8.76 -13.12
N ASN A 84 12.46 7.78 -14.02
CA ASN A 84 11.57 7.75 -15.18
C ASN A 84 10.23 7.04 -14.91
N VAL A 85 10.15 6.14 -13.91
CA VAL A 85 8.96 5.28 -13.72
C VAL A 85 8.18 5.55 -12.43
N VAL A 86 8.77 6.19 -11.43
CA VAL A 86 8.14 6.44 -10.11
C VAL A 86 7.88 7.92 -9.87
N TRP A 87 8.84 8.78 -10.18
CA TRP A 87 8.86 10.16 -9.70
C TRP A 87 8.29 11.17 -10.71
N VAL A 88 7.45 12.07 -10.20
CA VAL A 88 6.93 13.19 -10.99
C VAL A 88 8.02 14.24 -11.17
N GLN A 89 8.29 14.62 -12.42
CA GLN A 89 9.41 15.49 -12.76
C GLN A 89 9.09 16.99 -12.70
N ASN A 90 7.81 17.39 -12.81
CA ASN A 90 7.43 18.80 -12.93
C ASN A 90 6.10 19.11 -12.21
N GLY A 91 5.92 20.37 -11.81
CA GLY A 91 4.68 20.90 -11.21
C GLY A 91 4.65 20.81 -9.69
N TRP A 92 3.47 21.04 -9.09
CA TRP A 92 3.32 21.11 -7.62
C TRP A 92 3.61 19.79 -6.90
N LEU A 93 3.53 18.66 -7.62
CA LEU A 93 3.82 17.32 -7.13
C LEU A 93 5.24 16.86 -7.53
N GLN A 94 6.13 17.77 -7.98
CA GLN A 94 7.51 17.42 -8.32
C GLN A 94 8.21 16.70 -7.15
N GLY A 95 8.84 15.55 -7.44
CA GLY A 95 9.43 14.65 -6.43
C GLY A 95 8.41 13.75 -5.71
N GLY A 96 7.12 13.90 -5.97
CA GLY A 96 6.06 13.01 -5.50
C GLY A 96 5.84 11.81 -6.44
N SER A 97 4.88 10.95 -6.07
CA SER A 97 4.45 9.80 -6.87
C SER A 97 2.94 9.57 -6.70
N TYR A 98 2.39 8.69 -7.54
CA TYR A 98 0.98 8.30 -7.49
C TYR A 98 0.85 6.90 -6.87
N LEU A 99 0.01 6.79 -5.84
CA LEU A 99 -0.28 5.52 -5.18
C LEU A 99 -1.62 4.95 -5.65
N VAL A 100 -1.61 3.67 -6.03
CA VAL A 100 -2.85 2.89 -6.24
C VAL A 100 -2.87 1.74 -5.25
N VAL A 101 -3.94 1.65 -4.46
CA VAL A 101 -4.15 0.56 -3.50
C VAL A 101 -5.36 -0.27 -3.94
N ARG A 102 -5.19 -1.60 -4.01
CA ARG A 102 -6.29 -2.55 -4.26
C ARG A 102 -6.29 -3.64 -3.19
N ARG A 103 -7.42 -3.83 -2.52
CA ARG A 103 -7.63 -4.97 -1.62
C ARG A 103 -8.13 -6.16 -2.44
N ILE A 104 -7.27 -7.16 -2.64
CA ILE A 104 -7.55 -8.33 -3.48
C ILE A 104 -7.76 -9.55 -2.58
N LYS A 105 -8.98 -10.12 -2.63
CA LYS A 105 -9.29 -11.36 -1.93
C LYS A 105 -8.75 -12.54 -2.73
N MET A 106 -8.01 -13.43 -2.07
CA MET A 106 -7.56 -14.71 -2.63
C MET A 106 -8.46 -15.82 -2.11
N PHE A 107 -8.90 -16.71 -3.00
CA PHE A 107 -9.63 -17.93 -2.65
C PHE A 107 -8.59 -19.06 -2.57
N LEU A 108 -8.27 -19.54 -1.37
CA LEU A 108 -7.17 -20.50 -1.14
C LEU A 108 -7.65 -21.96 -1.08
N GLU A 109 -8.94 -22.18 -0.84
CA GLU A 109 -9.55 -23.50 -0.64
C GLU A 109 -10.12 -24.11 -1.93
N THR A 110 -10.22 -23.31 -2.99
CA THR A 110 -10.79 -23.65 -4.29
C THR A 110 -9.73 -23.51 -5.37
#